data_AF-A0A962X683-F1
#
_entry.id   AF-A0A962X683-F1
#
_cell.length_a   1.000
_cell.length_b   1.000
_cell.length_c   1.000
_cell.angle_alpha   90.00
_cell.angle_beta   90.00
_cell.angle_gamma   90.00
#
_symmetry.space_group_name_H-M   'P 1'
#
loop_
_entity.id
_entity.type
_entity.pdbx_description
1 polymer ?
#
loop_
_entity_poly.entity_id
_entity_poly.type
_entity_poly.pdbx_seq_one_letter_code
_entity_poly.pdbx_strand_id
1 'polypeptide(L)'
;MRELQAGQNQPIGSGRVVVGVSGEPREDFEAQTQTGAVLLGVDGQARDLSDLVSAEQPDSPDGSVTFAGYPPAFRIELDALPSAVARIAIVLAIKPGMPPGVTFGVFTAIRAWLTDAADKPLLLFPLPPARRGETAMIMAELYRHQGQWKFRAVGQGFVAGLPALAAHFGLRVPQPAPGAQPIAGSGPRHGSGQPIGLTAFSGTGFCIHPEGYILTNHHVIEGAREILARSPRQRCRLEPVFADPTNDLALLRADTTWPGVAVFREGRQAQLGEAVIVVGYPLGGLLGSGPQVTTGNVSSLIGPGDDTRSLQFTAPIQSGNSGGPVLDGDGAVVGVVSSKLNAVRVHEMTGDIPQNVNFAIKAALARSFLDAVGVDCQSRAPRSARGTAEIATEARDFVVKIECQG
;
A
#
# COMPACT_ATOMS: atom_id res chain seq x y z
N MET A 1 31.84 0.64 19.64
CA MET A 1 30.61 0.59 18.84
C MET A 1 29.72 -0.52 19.36
N ARG A 2 28.50 -0.21 19.76
CA ARG A 2 27.50 -1.16 20.26
C ARG A 2 26.41 -1.37 19.22
N GLU A 3 26.06 -2.62 18.99
CA GLU A 3 24.95 -2.98 18.10
C GLU A 3 23.62 -2.96 18.84
N LEU A 4 22.58 -2.44 18.19
CA LEU A 4 21.22 -2.34 18.72
C LEU A 4 20.25 -3.17 17.87
N GLN A 5 19.20 -3.65 18.50
CA GLN A 5 18.03 -4.25 17.83
C GLN A 5 16.85 -3.27 17.84
N ALA A 6 15.88 -3.48 16.94
CA ALA A 6 14.67 -2.68 16.88
C ALA A 6 13.99 -2.58 18.27
N GLY A 7 13.60 -1.36 18.65
CA GLY A 7 13.02 -1.05 19.95
C GLY A 7 14.03 -0.76 21.06
N GLN A 8 15.31 -1.16 20.92
CA GLN A 8 16.34 -0.85 21.91
C GLN A 8 16.74 0.62 21.88
N ASN A 9 17.16 1.13 23.04
CA ASN A 9 17.65 2.49 23.19
C ASN A 9 18.92 2.54 24.04
N GLN A 10 19.74 3.55 23.79
CA GLN A 10 21.00 3.77 24.49
C GLN A 10 21.17 5.26 24.80
N PRO A 11 21.58 5.64 26.03
CA PRO A 11 22.00 7.01 26.31
C PRO A 11 23.15 7.42 25.38
N ILE A 12 23.07 8.64 24.87
CA ILE A 12 24.15 9.28 24.11
C ILE A 12 24.66 10.49 24.91
N GLY A 13 25.92 10.87 24.69
CA GLY A 13 26.50 12.04 25.35
C GLY A 13 25.79 13.34 24.96
N SER A 14 26.09 14.41 25.68
CA SER A 14 25.76 15.78 25.28
C SER A 14 26.73 16.29 24.20
N GLY A 15 26.38 17.39 23.55
CA GLY A 15 27.18 18.01 22.50
C GLY A 15 26.95 17.43 21.10
N ARG A 16 27.98 17.49 20.26
CA ARG A 16 27.87 17.14 18.84
C ARG A 16 27.89 15.63 18.60
N VAL A 17 26.93 15.15 17.81
CA VAL A 17 26.91 13.79 17.26
C VAL A 17 26.74 13.81 15.75
N VAL A 18 27.13 12.74 15.07
CA VAL A 18 26.79 12.51 13.66
C VAL A 18 26.01 11.22 13.56
N VAL A 19 24.84 11.27 12.93
CA VAL A 19 23.98 10.11 12.69
C VAL A 19 23.77 9.95 11.19
N GLY A 20 23.85 8.73 10.69
CA GLY A 20 23.69 8.48 9.27
C GLY A 20 23.06 7.14 8.96
N VAL A 21 22.75 6.96 7.68
CA VAL A 21 22.19 5.73 7.13
C VAL A 21 23.06 5.28 5.97
N SER A 22 23.33 3.99 5.89
CA SER A 22 24.03 3.38 4.76
C SER A 22 23.36 2.09 4.34
N GLY A 23 23.59 1.68 3.09
CA GLY A 23 23.12 0.40 2.60
C GLY A 23 24.04 -0.18 1.53
N GLU A 24 23.77 -1.43 1.18
CA GLU A 24 24.53 -2.21 0.21
C GLU A 24 23.59 -2.76 -0.89
N PRO A 25 23.95 -2.72 -2.18
CA PRO A 25 25.13 -2.08 -2.74
C PRO A 25 25.12 -0.56 -2.53
N ARG A 26 26.27 0.02 -2.18
CA ARG A 26 26.38 1.45 -1.84
C ARG A 26 25.89 2.39 -2.94
N GLU A 27 26.32 2.15 -4.18
CA GLU A 27 25.95 3.00 -5.31
C GLU A 27 24.44 3.01 -5.56
N ASP A 28 23.81 1.83 -5.51
CA ASP A 28 22.35 1.69 -5.64
C ASP A 28 21.62 2.38 -4.49
N PHE A 29 22.14 2.25 -3.26
CA PHE A 29 21.54 2.87 -2.08
C PHE A 29 21.54 4.39 -2.21
N GLU A 30 22.66 5.00 -2.58
CA GLU A 30 22.78 6.45 -2.76
C GLU A 30 21.97 6.96 -3.98
N ALA A 31 21.90 6.16 -5.05
CA ALA A 31 21.15 6.50 -6.25
C ALA A 31 19.63 6.45 -6.03
N GLN A 32 19.14 5.44 -5.32
CA GLN A 32 17.70 5.11 -5.26
C GLN A 32 17.02 5.57 -3.97
N THR A 33 17.76 5.99 -2.94
CA THR A 33 17.18 6.40 -1.65
C THR A 33 17.46 7.86 -1.30
N GLN A 34 16.52 8.46 -0.59
CA GLN A 34 16.67 9.76 0.06
C GLN A 34 16.52 9.60 1.56
N THR A 35 17.31 10.35 2.32
CA THR A 35 17.35 10.30 3.78
C THR A 35 17.09 11.69 4.32
N GLY A 36 16.39 11.77 5.44
CA GLY A 36 16.11 13.03 6.12
C GLY A 36 16.29 12.93 7.63
N ALA A 37 16.50 14.08 8.28
CA ALA A 37 16.35 14.26 9.71
C ALA A 37 15.17 15.20 9.97
N VAL A 38 14.14 14.71 10.65
CA VAL A 38 12.92 15.47 10.95
C VAL A 38 12.98 15.94 12.40
N LEU A 39 12.91 17.26 12.63
CA LEU A 39 12.84 17.88 13.94
C LEU A 39 11.39 17.88 14.43
N LEU A 40 11.13 17.32 15.60
CA LEU A 40 9.78 17.04 16.09
C LEU A 40 9.51 17.69 17.45
N GLY A 41 8.30 18.23 17.59
CA GLY A 41 7.75 18.71 18.84
C GLY A 41 7.44 17.59 19.85
N VAL A 42 6.94 17.98 21.02
CA VAL A 42 6.50 17.05 22.08
C VAL A 42 5.32 16.16 21.66
N ASP A 43 4.52 16.64 20.70
CA ASP A 43 3.42 15.93 20.04
C ASP A 43 3.90 14.93 18.97
N GLY A 44 5.21 14.88 18.70
CA GLY A 44 5.80 14.04 17.67
C GLY A 44 5.57 14.56 16.24
N GLN A 45 5.16 15.82 16.08
CA GLN A 45 4.90 16.44 14.79
C GLN A 45 6.00 17.45 14.43
N ALA A 46 6.28 17.59 13.15
CA ALA A 46 7.06 18.70 12.61
C ALA A 46 6.15 19.92 12.43
N ARG A 47 6.70 21.13 12.52
CA ARG A 47 5.89 22.36 12.36
C ARG A 47 5.51 22.58 10.90
N ASP A 48 6.48 22.42 10.02
CA ASP A 48 6.36 22.49 8.57
C ASP A 48 7.61 21.87 7.91
N LEU A 49 7.72 21.97 6.58
CA LEU A 49 8.83 21.38 5.82
C LEU A 49 10.22 21.97 6.17
N SER A 50 10.28 23.14 6.83
CA SER A 50 11.55 23.69 7.32
C SER A 50 12.19 22.83 8.42
N ASP A 51 11.41 22.00 9.10
CA ASP A 51 11.90 21.04 10.10
C ASP A 51 12.44 19.73 9.50
N LEU A 52 12.46 19.59 8.17
CA LEU A 52 13.08 18.47 7.47
C LEU A 52 14.45 18.88 6.92
N VAL A 53 15.52 18.32 7.49
CA VAL A 53 16.88 18.46 6.97
C VAL A 53 17.20 17.30 6.03
N SER A 54 17.72 17.60 4.84
CA SER A 54 18.01 16.65 3.75
C SER A 54 19.13 17.18 2.84
N ALA A 55 19.47 16.50 1.75
CA ALA A 55 20.45 17.01 0.79
C ALA A 55 19.94 18.29 0.07
N GLU A 56 18.63 18.38 -0.16
CA GLU A 56 17.96 19.50 -0.82
C GLU A 56 17.76 20.70 0.12
N GLN A 57 17.65 20.44 1.42
CA GLN A 57 17.56 21.44 2.48
C GLN A 57 18.57 21.11 3.59
N PRO A 58 19.84 21.53 3.44
CA PRO A 58 20.94 21.01 4.23
C PRO A 58 20.98 21.49 5.67
N ASP A 59 20.23 22.50 6.07
CA ASP A 59 20.31 23.08 7.42
C ASP A 59 18.91 23.25 8.04
N SER A 60 18.79 23.00 9.35
CA SER A 60 17.61 23.38 10.11
C SER A 60 17.56 24.90 10.32
N PRO A 61 16.37 25.50 10.55
CA PRO A 61 16.22 26.95 10.69
C PRO A 61 17.08 27.57 11.80
N ASP A 62 17.35 26.79 12.84
CA ASP A 62 18.14 27.17 14.01
C ASP A 62 19.63 26.73 13.91
N GLY A 63 20.00 26.01 12.85
CA GLY A 63 21.37 25.56 12.58
C GLY A 63 21.87 24.44 13.50
N SER A 64 21.03 23.84 14.34
CA SER A 64 21.45 22.72 15.19
C SER A 64 21.53 21.38 14.46
N VAL A 65 20.91 21.25 13.28
CA VAL A 65 20.98 20.04 12.45
C VAL A 65 21.43 20.40 11.04
N THR A 66 22.50 19.77 10.57
CA THR A 66 23.06 20.00 9.22
C THR A 66 23.33 18.67 8.50
N PHE A 67 22.95 18.56 7.22
CA PHE A 67 23.33 17.46 6.34
C PHE A 67 24.85 17.50 6.08
N ALA A 68 25.52 16.40 6.42
CA ALA A 68 26.98 16.31 6.47
C ALA A 68 27.62 15.63 5.25
N GLY A 69 26.83 15.16 4.27
CA GLY A 69 27.31 14.54 3.04
C GLY A 69 27.00 13.04 2.94
N TYR A 70 27.69 12.35 2.01
CA TYR A 70 27.48 10.92 1.68
C TYR A 70 28.56 10.00 2.30
N PRO A 71 28.21 8.80 2.81
CA PRO A 71 26.85 8.25 2.92
C PRO A 71 25.95 9.16 3.80
N PRO A 72 24.64 9.26 3.49
CA PRO A 72 23.81 10.34 4.01
C PRO A 72 23.86 10.41 5.54
N ALA A 73 24.37 11.54 6.03
CA ALA A 73 24.61 11.77 7.45
C ALA A 73 24.17 13.17 7.88
N PHE A 74 23.86 13.31 9.16
CA PHE A 74 23.40 14.55 9.78
C PHE A 74 24.24 14.84 11.01
N ARG A 75 24.86 16.01 11.03
CA ARG A 75 25.52 16.57 12.20
C ARG A 75 24.47 17.23 13.07
N ILE A 76 24.43 16.88 14.35
CA ILE A 76 23.43 17.36 15.31
C ILE A 76 24.15 17.93 16.53
N GLU A 77 23.92 19.21 16.80
CA GLU A 77 24.38 19.91 17.99
C GLU A 77 23.33 19.78 19.11
N LEU A 78 23.42 18.70 19.91
CA LEU A 78 22.36 18.29 20.83
C LEU A 78 22.05 19.31 21.94
N ASP A 79 23.03 20.14 22.28
CA ASP A 79 22.93 21.17 23.30
C ASP A 79 22.40 22.49 22.74
N ALA A 80 22.48 22.69 21.42
CA ALA A 80 21.96 23.86 20.72
C ALA A 80 20.50 23.67 20.25
N LEU A 81 19.97 22.45 20.31
CA LEU A 81 18.59 22.16 19.91
C LEU A 81 17.58 22.99 20.72
N PRO A 82 16.67 23.73 20.05
CA PRO A 82 15.64 24.52 20.70
C PRO A 82 14.79 23.67 21.63
N SER A 83 14.31 24.23 22.75
CA SER A 83 13.45 23.51 23.70
C SER A 83 12.13 23.04 23.10
N ALA A 84 11.71 23.62 21.98
CA ALA A 84 10.55 23.19 21.22
C ALA A 84 10.76 21.83 20.52
N VAL A 85 12.01 21.46 20.23
CA VAL A 85 12.36 20.19 19.60
C VAL A 85 12.58 19.14 20.68
N ALA A 86 11.65 18.21 20.80
CA ALA A 86 11.72 17.13 21.76
C ALA A 86 12.45 15.91 21.20
N ARG A 87 12.38 15.70 19.88
CA ARG A 87 12.90 14.51 19.20
C ARG A 87 13.40 14.85 17.80
N ILE A 88 14.31 14.02 17.30
CA ILE A 88 14.75 14.03 15.90
C ILE A 88 14.57 12.61 15.36
N ALA A 89 13.83 12.46 14.26
CA ALA A 89 13.67 11.18 13.56
C ALA A 89 14.57 11.12 12.33
N ILE A 90 15.36 10.04 12.20
CA ILE A 90 16.15 9.76 11.00
C ILE A 90 15.34 8.84 10.11
N VAL A 91 15.01 9.34 8.93
CA VAL A 91 14.10 8.69 7.99
C VAL A 91 14.80 8.33 6.70
N LEU A 92 14.33 7.26 6.07
CA LEU A 92 14.82 6.75 4.79
C LEU A 92 13.61 6.53 3.87
N ALA A 93 13.71 6.88 2.59
CA ALA A 93 12.69 6.61 1.58
C ALA A 93 13.32 6.27 0.23
N ILE A 94 12.62 5.49 -0.58
CA ILE A 94 12.93 5.36 -2.01
C ILE A 94 12.61 6.70 -2.69
N LYS A 95 13.52 7.19 -3.53
CA LYS A 95 13.36 8.47 -4.23
C LYS A 95 12.12 8.46 -5.12
N PRO A 96 11.35 9.56 -5.19
CA PRO A 96 10.33 9.74 -6.21
C PRO A 96 10.92 9.56 -7.61
N GLY A 97 10.17 8.94 -8.53
CA GLY A 97 10.63 8.68 -9.90
C GLY A 97 11.53 7.46 -10.06
N MET A 98 11.85 6.72 -8.99
CA MET A 98 12.42 5.38 -9.12
C MET A 98 11.45 4.42 -9.81
N PRO A 99 11.94 3.41 -10.54
CA PRO A 99 11.08 2.41 -11.16
C PRO A 99 10.06 1.82 -10.16
N PRO A 100 8.78 1.66 -10.54
CA PRO A 100 7.78 1.09 -9.66
C PRO A 100 8.18 -0.31 -9.16
N GLY A 101 8.00 -0.56 -7.87
CA GLY A 101 8.40 -1.82 -7.23
C GLY A 101 9.82 -1.81 -6.65
N VAL A 102 10.61 -0.75 -6.86
CA VAL A 102 11.80 -0.50 -6.03
C VAL A 102 11.34 -0.27 -4.60
N THR A 103 11.71 -1.20 -3.74
CA THR A 103 11.49 -1.15 -2.29
C THR A 103 12.86 -1.14 -1.62
N PHE A 104 12.91 -1.06 -0.29
CA PHE A 104 14.14 -1.41 0.43
C PHE A 104 14.61 -2.85 0.18
N GLY A 105 13.81 -3.59 -0.59
CA GLY A 105 14.07 -4.93 -1.01
C GLY A 105 15.14 -5.23 -2.01
N VAL A 106 15.76 -4.20 -2.54
CA VAL A 106 16.90 -4.36 -3.44
C VAL A 106 18.23 -4.34 -2.68
N PHE A 107 18.27 -3.78 -1.47
CA PHE A 107 19.53 -3.60 -0.72
C PHE A 107 19.86 -4.82 0.13
N THR A 108 21.03 -5.42 0.03
CA THR A 108 21.41 -6.58 0.86
C THR A 108 21.61 -6.23 2.34
N ALA A 109 21.91 -4.96 2.64
CA ALA A 109 21.98 -4.44 4.00
C ALA A 109 21.51 -2.99 4.03
N ILE A 110 20.85 -2.60 5.13
CA ILE A 110 20.59 -1.20 5.48
C ILE A 110 20.95 -1.05 6.95
N ARG A 111 21.64 0.03 7.31
CA ARG A 111 22.10 0.27 8.68
C ARG A 111 21.96 1.76 9.02
N ALA A 112 21.52 2.05 10.23
CA ALA A 112 21.72 3.35 10.85
C ALA A 112 22.94 3.30 11.77
N TRP A 113 23.71 4.37 11.85
CA TRP A 113 24.92 4.43 12.67
C TRP A 113 25.05 5.80 13.33
N LEU A 114 25.79 5.87 14.44
CA LEU A 114 26.03 7.11 15.18
C LEU A 114 27.49 7.18 15.66
N THR A 115 28.13 8.34 15.45
CA THR A 115 29.47 8.69 15.95
C THR A 115 29.42 9.89 16.89
N ASP A 116 30.47 10.06 17.69
CA ASP A 116 30.71 11.29 18.45
C ASP A 116 31.36 12.39 17.59
N ALA A 117 31.64 13.53 18.21
CA ALA A 117 32.28 14.67 17.55
C ALA A 117 33.69 14.40 16.98
N ALA A 118 34.36 13.33 17.42
CA ALA A 118 35.68 12.91 16.95
C ALA A 118 35.60 11.72 15.97
N ASP A 119 34.42 11.50 15.38
CA ASP A 119 34.11 10.41 14.45
C ASP A 119 34.28 8.99 15.05
N LYS A 120 34.33 8.88 16.38
CA LYS A 120 34.40 7.58 17.04
C LYS A 120 33.04 6.88 16.97
N PRO A 121 32.96 5.64 16.47
CA PRO A 121 31.69 4.93 16.32
C PRO A 121 31.12 4.49 17.67
N LEU A 122 29.94 5.02 18.00
CA LEU A 122 29.23 4.74 19.24
C LEU A 122 28.20 3.63 19.05
N LEU A 123 27.30 3.76 18.07
CA LEU A 123 26.14 2.87 17.88
C LEU A 123 26.01 2.41 16.43
N LEU A 124 25.49 1.20 16.26
CA LEU A 124 25.10 0.63 14.97
C LEU A 124 23.74 -0.06 15.13
N PHE A 125 22.82 0.23 14.24
CA PHE A 125 21.56 -0.49 14.10
C PHE A 125 21.50 -1.09 12.69
N PRO A 126 21.87 -2.37 12.53
CA PRO A 126 21.57 -3.08 11.30
C PRO A 126 20.08 -3.35 11.25
N LEU A 127 19.43 -2.91 10.18
CA LEU A 127 18.05 -3.25 9.93
C LEU A 127 18.01 -4.76 9.64
N PRO A 128 17.24 -5.56 10.41
CA PRO A 128 17.06 -6.97 10.10
C PRO A 128 16.57 -7.12 8.66
N PRO A 129 16.98 -8.15 7.90
CA PRO A 129 16.42 -8.42 6.59
C PRO A 129 14.93 -8.75 6.74
N ALA A 130 14.08 -7.73 6.65
CA ALA A 130 12.63 -7.83 6.72
C ALA A 130 12.00 -7.65 5.33
N ARG A 131 10.82 -8.25 5.17
CA ARG A 131 10.14 -8.68 3.94
C ARG A 131 9.59 -7.50 3.15
N ARG A 132 9.83 -7.49 1.84
CA ARG A 132 10.14 -6.25 1.11
C ARG A 132 8.97 -5.71 0.29
N GLY A 133 8.15 -4.90 0.94
CA GLY A 133 7.15 -4.02 0.29
C GLY A 133 7.29 -2.53 0.69
N GLU A 134 8.14 -2.24 1.66
CA GLU A 134 8.28 -0.91 2.25
C GLU A 134 9.14 0.00 1.36
N THR A 135 8.68 1.24 1.20
CA THR A 135 9.36 2.26 0.38
C THR A 135 9.70 3.50 1.19
N ALA A 136 9.30 3.59 2.46
CA ALA A 136 9.75 4.59 3.43
C ALA A 136 9.87 3.97 4.83
N MET A 137 10.72 4.53 5.69
CA MET A 137 11.05 3.97 7.00
C MET A 137 11.58 5.02 7.97
N ILE A 138 11.24 4.87 9.25
CA ILE A 138 11.92 5.54 10.36
C ILE A 138 13.02 4.61 10.86
N MET A 139 14.28 5.00 10.63
CA MET A 139 15.45 4.20 10.98
C MET A 139 15.76 4.30 12.47
N ALA A 140 15.79 5.52 12.99
CA ALA A 140 16.18 5.79 14.36
C ALA A 140 15.58 7.11 14.87
N GLU A 141 15.59 7.28 16.18
CA GLU A 141 15.20 8.53 16.82
C GLU A 141 16.22 8.95 17.87
N LEU A 142 16.49 10.25 17.94
CA LEU A 142 17.17 10.87 19.06
C LEU A 142 16.12 11.62 19.88
N TYR A 143 16.06 11.38 21.19
CA TYR A 143 15.06 12.00 22.05
C TYR A 143 15.62 12.30 23.43
N ARG A 144 15.04 13.31 24.10
CA ARG A 144 15.33 13.60 25.51
C ARG A 144 14.42 12.78 26.42
N HIS A 145 15.00 12.14 27.42
CA HIS A 145 14.26 11.48 28.50
C HIS A 145 14.95 11.78 29.83
N GLN A 146 14.23 12.42 30.75
CA GLN A 146 14.76 12.84 32.08
C GLN A 146 16.06 13.67 31.96
N GLY A 147 16.12 14.59 31.00
CA GLY A 147 17.27 15.48 30.80
C GLY A 147 18.47 14.86 30.08
N GLN A 148 18.42 13.57 29.73
CA GLN A 148 19.48 12.88 28.97
C GLN A 148 19.02 12.59 27.54
N TRP A 149 19.92 12.79 26.58
CA TRP A 149 19.70 12.37 25.20
C TRP A 149 19.87 10.86 25.07
N LYS A 150 18.99 10.24 24.28
CA LYS A 150 19.00 8.81 24.00
C LYS A 150 18.79 8.59 22.52
N PHE A 151 19.49 7.61 21.97
CA PHE A 151 19.25 7.07 20.65
C PHE A 151 18.34 5.84 20.77
N ARG A 152 17.33 5.71 19.90
CA ARG A 152 16.46 4.55 19.78
C ARG A 152 16.55 3.98 18.37
N ALA A 153 16.81 2.68 18.27
CA ALA A 153 16.65 1.94 17.02
C ALA A 153 15.16 1.68 16.79
N VAL A 154 14.63 2.13 15.66
CA VAL A 154 13.18 2.04 15.37
C VAL A 154 12.91 0.95 14.34
N GLY A 155 13.28 1.17 13.07
CA GLY A 155 13.04 0.21 11.99
C GLY A 155 11.57 0.05 11.62
N GLN A 156 10.78 1.13 11.69
CA GLN A 156 9.36 1.13 11.36
C GLN A 156 9.18 1.50 9.89
N GLY A 157 8.73 0.55 9.07
CA GLY A 157 8.51 0.76 7.64
C GLY A 157 7.09 1.21 7.27
N PHE A 158 6.99 1.81 6.08
CA PHE A 158 5.79 2.35 5.47
C PHE A 158 5.71 1.84 4.03
N VAL A 159 4.75 0.95 3.76
CA VAL A 159 4.47 0.42 2.41
C VAL A 159 3.92 1.52 1.50
N ALA A 160 3.09 2.41 2.06
CA ALA A 160 2.56 3.59 1.36
C ALA A 160 3.61 4.69 1.11
N GLY A 161 4.87 4.44 1.47
CA GLY A 161 6.02 5.25 1.08
C GLY A 161 6.07 6.65 1.67
N LEU A 162 6.75 7.54 0.95
CA LEU A 162 7.05 8.90 1.39
C LEU A 162 5.80 9.71 1.82
N PRO A 163 4.63 9.64 1.15
CA PRO A 163 3.45 10.35 1.59
C PRO A 163 2.95 9.92 2.97
N ALA A 164 2.98 8.61 3.26
CA ALA A 164 2.57 8.09 4.57
C ALA A 164 3.58 8.44 5.67
N LEU A 165 4.87 8.39 5.33
CA LEU A 165 5.94 8.84 6.23
C LEU A 165 5.84 10.34 6.51
N ALA A 166 5.53 11.17 5.52
CA ALA A 166 5.36 12.61 5.71
C ALA A 166 4.12 12.92 6.57
N ALA A 167 2.99 12.27 6.28
CA ALA A 167 1.78 12.39 7.09
C ALA A 167 1.99 11.97 8.55
N HIS A 168 2.81 10.93 8.80
CA HIS A 168 3.17 10.50 10.15
C HIS A 168 3.79 11.62 11.00
N PHE A 169 4.54 12.53 10.38
CA PHE A 169 5.14 13.69 11.04
C PHE A 169 4.37 15.00 10.83
N GLY A 170 3.16 14.96 10.27
CA GLY A 170 2.32 16.14 10.05
C GLY A 170 2.78 17.01 8.87
N LEU A 171 3.74 16.52 8.08
CA LEU A 171 4.27 17.21 6.91
C LEU A 171 3.34 17.00 5.71
N ARG A 172 2.92 18.11 5.09
CA ARG A 172 2.13 18.08 3.84
C ARG A 172 3.06 18.06 2.64
N VAL A 173 3.12 16.94 1.93
CA VAL A 173 3.75 16.91 0.59
C VAL A 173 2.76 17.50 -0.41
N PRO A 174 3.14 18.50 -1.22
CA PRO A 174 2.29 19.01 -2.29
C PRO A 174 1.93 17.87 -3.24
N GLN A 175 0.65 17.50 -3.30
CA GLN A 175 0.15 16.56 -4.31
C GLN A 175 0.07 17.31 -5.65
N PRO A 176 0.55 16.75 -6.78
CA PRO A 176 0.34 17.38 -8.07
C PRO A 176 -1.16 17.57 -8.29
N ALA A 177 -1.56 18.81 -8.61
CA ALA A 177 -2.95 19.17 -8.80
C ALA A 177 -3.59 18.28 -9.89
N PRO A 178 -4.86 17.86 -9.72
CA PRO A 178 -5.58 17.18 -10.78
C PRO A 178 -5.80 18.18 -11.92
N GLY A 179 -5.04 18.06 -13.03
CA GLY A 179 -5.32 18.85 -14.23
C GLY A 179 -4.15 19.32 -15.11
N ALA A 180 -2.88 18.99 -14.82
CA ALA A 180 -1.80 19.29 -15.77
C ALA A 180 -1.53 18.08 -16.69
N GLN A 181 -2.21 18.04 -17.84
CA GLN A 181 -1.86 17.13 -18.93
C GLN A 181 -0.43 17.43 -19.43
N PRO A 182 0.42 16.43 -19.68
CA PRO A 182 1.64 16.63 -20.45
C PRO A 182 1.25 16.94 -21.91
N ILE A 183 1.49 18.18 -22.32
CA ILE A 183 1.41 18.61 -23.71
C ILE A 183 2.43 17.79 -24.51
N ALA A 184 1.95 17.00 -25.46
CA ALA A 184 2.79 16.30 -26.42
C ALA A 184 3.21 17.26 -27.55
N GLY A 185 4.51 17.37 -27.83
CA GLY A 185 4.99 17.86 -29.12
C GLY A 185 6.44 18.35 -29.22
N SER A 186 7.25 17.53 -29.90
CA SER A 186 8.46 17.81 -30.72
C SER A 186 9.87 17.57 -30.12
N GLY A 187 10.59 16.60 -30.72
CA GLY A 187 11.95 16.11 -30.36
C GLY A 187 13.12 16.93 -30.96
N PRO A 188 14.39 16.45 -31.01
CA PRO A 188 14.80 15.08 -31.40
C PRO A 188 15.93 14.35 -30.62
N ARG A 189 15.80 13.01 -30.59
CA ARG A 189 16.78 11.89 -30.69
C ARG A 189 18.21 12.03 -30.13
N HIS A 190 18.55 11.14 -29.19
CA HIS A 190 19.64 10.18 -29.36
C HIS A 190 19.35 8.89 -28.59
N GLY A 191 19.57 7.74 -29.23
CA GLY A 191 19.20 6.42 -28.70
C GLY A 191 20.40 5.57 -28.26
N SER A 192 20.12 4.67 -27.32
CA SER A 192 20.70 3.34 -27.23
C SER A 192 19.82 2.52 -26.29
N GLY A 193 19.21 1.45 -26.80
CA GLY A 193 18.18 0.69 -26.11
C GLY A 193 18.67 -0.13 -24.92
N GLN A 194 17.87 -0.11 -23.86
CA GLN A 194 17.72 -1.18 -22.88
C GLN A 194 16.22 -1.32 -22.53
N PRO A 195 15.73 -2.54 -22.23
CA PRO A 195 14.30 -2.85 -22.27
C PRO A 195 13.51 -2.16 -21.16
N ILE A 196 12.34 -1.64 -21.54
CA ILE A 196 11.34 -1.04 -20.66
C ILE A 196 10.84 -2.13 -19.71
N GLY A 197 11.18 -2.03 -18.42
CA GLY A 197 10.64 -2.92 -17.39
C GLY A 197 9.15 -2.67 -17.21
N LEU A 198 8.33 -3.66 -17.57
CA LEU A 198 6.88 -3.66 -17.45
C LEU A 198 6.46 -3.50 -15.97
N THR A 199 5.67 -2.49 -15.66
CA THR A 199 5.26 -2.18 -14.28
C THR A 199 4.05 -3.05 -13.90
N ALA A 200 4.26 -4.12 -13.11
CA ALA A 200 3.19 -5.08 -12.83
C ALA A 200 2.42 -4.80 -11.52
N PHE A 201 1.10 -4.69 -11.58
CA PHE A 201 0.17 -4.58 -10.43
C PHE A 201 -0.94 -5.64 -10.52
N SER A 202 -1.65 -5.95 -9.43
CA SER A 202 -2.60 -7.07 -9.46
C SER A 202 -3.79 -6.93 -8.52
N GLY A 203 -4.90 -7.56 -8.89
CA GLY A 203 -6.13 -7.67 -8.09
C GLY A 203 -6.84 -9.00 -8.32
N THR A 204 -8.11 -9.06 -7.99
CA THR A 204 -8.99 -10.21 -8.23
C THR A 204 -10.07 -9.83 -9.22
N GLY A 205 -10.46 -10.78 -10.07
CA GLY A 205 -11.69 -10.69 -10.84
C GLY A 205 -12.46 -12.00 -10.76
N PHE A 206 -13.66 -12.02 -11.32
CA PHE A 206 -14.43 -13.25 -11.43
C PHE A 206 -15.26 -13.29 -12.71
N CYS A 207 -15.34 -14.49 -13.31
CA CYS A 207 -16.10 -14.75 -14.51
C CYS A 207 -17.61 -14.68 -14.22
N ILE A 208 -18.34 -13.89 -15.01
CA ILE A 208 -19.79 -13.64 -14.86
C ILE A 208 -20.61 -14.13 -16.05
N HIS A 209 -19.96 -14.64 -17.11
CA HIS A 209 -20.64 -15.16 -18.30
C HIS A 209 -19.85 -16.27 -19.00
N PRO A 210 -20.51 -17.29 -19.60
CA PRO A 210 -19.83 -18.37 -20.31
C PRO A 210 -18.91 -17.93 -21.45
N GLU A 211 -19.18 -16.77 -22.06
CA GLU A 211 -18.33 -16.19 -23.12
C GLU A 211 -17.04 -15.53 -22.59
N GLY A 212 -16.76 -15.64 -21.29
CA GLY A 212 -15.50 -15.16 -20.70
C GLY A 212 -15.51 -13.70 -20.27
N TYR A 213 -16.69 -13.13 -19.97
CA TYR A 213 -16.76 -11.82 -19.33
C TYR A 213 -16.33 -11.92 -17.87
N ILE A 214 -15.41 -11.04 -17.45
CA ILE A 214 -14.83 -11.00 -16.11
C ILE A 214 -15.09 -9.63 -15.50
N LEU A 215 -15.66 -9.62 -14.30
CA LEU A 215 -15.90 -8.40 -13.52
C LEU A 215 -14.76 -8.17 -12.52
N THR A 216 -14.34 -6.91 -12.37
CA THR A 216 -13.37 -6.45 -11.36
C THR A 216 -13.59 -4.97 -11.02
N ASN A 217 -12.68 -4.36 -10.26
CA ASN A 217 -12.69 -2.92 -10.04
C ASN A 217 -11.95 -2.16 -11.14
N HIS A 218 -12.34 -0.91 -11.38
CA HIS A 218 -11.63 -0.01 -12.29
C HIS A 218 -10.19 0.22 -11.83
N HIS A 219 -9.98 0.54 -10.55
CA HIS A 219 -8.64 0.84 -10.03
C HIS A 219 -7.68 -0.35 -10.12
N VAL A 220 -8.18 -1.59 -10.28
CA VAL A 220 -7.35 -2.78 -10.46
C VAL A 220 -6.68 -2.82 -11.84
N ILE A 221 -7.30 -2.20 -12.85
CA ILE A 221 -6.82 -2.20 -14.24
C ILE A 221 -6.32 -0.82 -14.73
N GLU A 222 -6.44 0.19 -13.88
CA GLU A 222 -6.11 1.58 -14.24
C GLU A 222 -4.63 1.71 -14.61
N GLY A 223 -4.36 2.23 -15.81
CA GLY A 223 -2.99 2.40 -16.32
C GLY A 223 -2.34 1.13 -16.88
N ALA A 224 -3.07 0.01 -16.97
CA ALA A 224 -2.54 -1.23 -17.53
C ALA A 224 -2.36 -1.14 -19.05
N ARG A 225 -1.18 -1.50 -19.56
CA ARG A 225 -0.91 -1.74 -20.98
C ARG A 225 -1.26 -3.16 -21.42
N GLU A 226 -1.10 -4.11 -20.53
CA GLU A 226 -1.54 -5.49 -20.71
C GLU A 226 -2.25 -5.97 -19.44
N ILE A 227 -3.34 -6.71 -19.61
CA ILE A 227 -4.10 -7.31 -18.52
C ILE A 227 -4.14 -8.82 -18.78
N LEU A 228 -3.76 -9.60 -17.77
CA LEU A 228 -3.74 -11.05 -17.80
C LEU A 228 -4.64 -11.60 -16.70
N ALA A 229 -5.41 -12.63 -17.02
CA ALA A 229 -6.05 -13.48 -16.03
C ALA A 229 -5.14 -14.66 -15.69
N ARG A 230 -5.06 -15.01 -14.42
CA ARG A 230 -4.35 -16.19 -13.96
C ARG A 230 -5.17 -16.98 -12.95
N SER A 231 -5.30 -18.28 -13.21
CA SER A 231 -5.80 -19.28 -12.26
C SER A 231 -4.83 -20.47 -12.22
N PRO A 232 -5.02 -21.44 -11.30
CA PRO A 232 -4.23 -22.66 -11.31
C PRO A 232 -4.35 -23.46 -12.61
N ARG A 233 -5.46 -23.31 -13.35
CA ARG A 233 -5.76 -24.09 -14.57
C ARG A 233 -5.47 -23.34 -15.86
N GLN A 234 -5.52 -22.01 -15.85
CA GLN A 234 -5.35 -21.23 -17.08
C GLN A 234 -4.70 -19.87 -16.88
N ARG A 235 -4.09 -19.39 -17.95
CA ARG A 235 -3.61 -18.02 -18.11
C ARG A 235 -4.07 -17.52 -19.46
N CYS A 236 -4.65 -16.33 -19.51
CA CYS A 236 -5.07 -15.71 -20.76
C CYS A 236 -4.96 -14.19 -20.67
N ARG A 237 -4.97 -13.54 -21.84
CA ARG A 237 -5.03 -12.09 -21.92
C ARG A 237 -6.47 -11.62 -21.80
N LEU A 238 -6.65 -10.47 -21.16
CA LEU A 238 -7.93 -9.82 -21.00
C LEU A 238 -7.95 -8.50 -21.76
N GLU A 239 -9.09 -8.22 -22.38
CA GLU A 239 -9.35 -6.95 -23.05
C GLU A 239 -10.38 -6.15 -22.24
N PRO A 240 -10.15 -4.85 -22.00
CA PRO A 240 -11.17 -3.97 -21.44
C PRO A 240 -12.36 -3.84 -22.39
N VAL A 241 -13.56 -4.20 -21.92
CA VAL A 241 -14.82 -4.01 -22.64
C VAL A 241 -15.42 -2.66 -22.27
N PHE A 242 -15.52 -2.40 -20.97
CA PHE A 242 -16.07 -1.17 -20.43
C PHE A 242 -15.55 -0.93 -19.03
N ALA A 243 -15.38 0.34 -18.65
CA ALA A 243 -14.91 0.71 -17.33
C ALA A 243 -15.70 1.93 -16.82
N ASP A 244 -16.08 1.88 -15.56
CA ASP A 244 -16.82 2.92 -14.84
C ASP A 244 -15.96 3.40 -13.66
N PRO A 245 -15.16 4.46 -13.84
CA PRO A 245 -14.37 5.05 -12.77
C PRO A 245 -15.21 5.57 -11.60
N THR A 246 -16.47 5.96 -11.84
CA THR A 246 -17.35 6.58 -10.83
C THR A 246 -17.82 5.54 -9.81
N ASN A 247 -18.14 4.34 -10.29
CA ASN A 247 -18.57 3.23 -9.45
C ASN A 247 -17.46 2.23 -9.16
N ASP A 248 -16.25 2.45 -9.67
CA ASP A 248 -15.08 1.61 -9.48
C ASP A 248 -15.32 0.17 -9.96
N LEU A 249 -15.91 0.02 -11.15
CA LEU A 249 -16.19 -1.27 -11.80
C LEU A 249 -15.55 -1.31 -13.19
N ALA A 250 -15.06 -2.47 -13.59
CA ALA A 250 -14.59 -2.71 -14.94
C ALA A 250 -14.99 -4.10 -15.42
N LEU A 251 -15.42 -4.16 -16.69
CA LEU A 251 -15.73 -5.38 -17.40
C LEU A 251 -14.59 -5.69 -18.37
N LEU A 252 -14.06 -6.90 -18.26
CA LEU A 252 -13.01 -7.43 -19.10
C LEU A 252 -13.54 -8.63 -19.88
N ARG A 253 -12.91 -8.93 -21.02
CA ARG A 253 -13.21 -10.13 -21.82
C ARG A 253 -11.97 -10.99 -21.96
N ALA A 254 -12.13 -12.27 -21.68
CA ALA A 254 -11.16 -13.30 -22.01
C ALA A 254 -11.40 -13.84 -23.42
N ASP A 255 -10.32 -14.24 -24.09
CA ASP A 255 -10.34 -14.97 -25.36
C ASP A 255 -10.58 -16.48 -25.18
N THR A 256 -10.82 -16.93 -23.94
CA THR A 256 -11.07 -18.32 -23.56
C THR A 256 -12.28 -18.45 -22.67
N THR A 257 -12.90 -19.62 -22.70
CA THR A 257 -13.98 -20.00 -21.77
C THR A 257 -13.43 -20.29 -20.38
N TRP A 258 -14.24 -20.06 -19.35
CA TRP A 258 -13.89 -20.36 -17.96
C TRP A 258 -14.65 -21.61 -17.47
N PRO A 259 -14.06 -22.42 -16.57
CA PRO A 259 -14.71 -23.63 -16.06
C PRO A 259 -15.99 -23.37 -15.27
N GLY A 260 -16.13 -22.17 -14.70
CA GLY A 260 -17.31 -21.77 -13.95
C GLY A 260 -17.69 -20.31 -14.22
N VAL A 261 -18.92 -19.98 -13.83
CA VAL A 261 -19.50 -18.64 -13.90
C VAL A 261 -20.12 -18.33 -12.55
N ALA A 262 -19.83 -17.13 -12.02
CA ALA A 262 -20.44 -16.66 -10.79
C ALA A 262 -21.92 -16.35 -11.02
N VAL A 263 -22.76 -16.70 -10.06
CA VAL A 263 -24.20 -16.45 -10.09
C VAL A 263 -24.53 -15.32 -9.13
N PHE A 264 -25.21 -14.28 -9.59
CA PHE A 264 -25.69 -13.19 -8.75
C PHE A 264 -26.96 -13.58 -8.00
N ARG A 265 -27.15 -13.01 -6.81
CA ARG A 265 -28.42 -13.19 -6.10
C ARG A 265 -29.55 -12.38 -6.74
N GLU A 266 -30.72 -13.00 -6.82
CA GLU A 266 -31.96 -12.34 -7.22
C GLU A 266 -32.78 -11.83 -6.05
N GLY A 267 -33.52 -10.76 -6.32
CA GLY A 267 -34.49 -10.20 -5.40
C GLY A 267 -33.81 -9.57 -4.18
N ARG A 268 -33.81 -10.29 -3.07
CA ARG A 268 -33.44 -9.74 -1.76
C ARG A 268 -31.94 -9.40 -1.71
N GLN A 269 -31.64 -8.12 -1.48
CA GLN A 269 -30.27 -7.63 -1.26
C GLN A 269 -29.65 -8.20 0.02
N ALA A 270 -28.35 -7.98 0.22
CA ALA A 270 -27.65 -8.31 1.46
C ALA A 270 -28.37 -7.68 2.66
N GLN A 271 -28.44 -8.40 3.78
CA GLN A 271 -28.95 -7.86 5.05
C GLN A 271 -27.89 -7.79 6.11
N LEU A 272 -28.16 -6.96 7.11
CA LEU A 272 -27.36 -6.88 8.31
C LEU A 272 -27.24 -8.25 9.02
N GLY A 273 -26.03 -8.61 9.41
CA GLY A 273 -25.72 -9.88 10.08
C GLY A 273 -25.65 -11.09 9.15
N GLU A 274 -25.94 -10.93 7.87
CA GLU A 274 -25.89 -12.03 6.90
C GLU A 274 -24.46 -12.53 6.71
N ALA A 275 -24.26 -13.86 6.75
CA ALA A 275 -22.95 -14.46 6.58
C ALA A 275 -22.44 -14.27 5.15
N VAL A 276 -21.15 -13.94 5.03
CA VAL A 276 -20.48 -13.74 3.75
C VAL A 276 -19.16 -14.51 3.67
N ILE A 277 -18.82 -14.89 2.45
CA ILE A 277 -17.59 -15.56 2.08
C ILE A 277 -16.90 -14.70 1.03
N VAL A 278 -15.63 -14.40 1.23
CA VAL A 278 -14.81 -13.67 0.25
C VAL A 278 -13.78 -14.62 -0.33
N VAL A 279 -13.67 -14.63 -1.66
CA VAL A 279 -12.70 -15.44 -2.39
C VAL A 279 -11.86 -14.53 -3.27
N GLY A 280 -10.53 -14.63 -3.18
CA GLY A 280 -9.65 -13.79 -3.99
C GLY A 280 -8.17 -14.12 -3.89
N TYR A 281 -7.35 -13.26 -4.47
CA TYR A 281 -5.90 -13.42 -4.57
C TYR A 281 -5.17 -12.32 -3.79
N PRO A 282 -5.05 -12.45 -2.45
CA PRO A 282 -4.35 -11.46 -1.65
C PRO A 282 -2.86 -11.44 -1.99
N LEU A 283 -2.25 -10.25 -1.92
CA LEU A 283 -0.83 -10.00 -2.15
C LEU A 283 -0.33 -10.56 -3.49
N GLY A 284 -1.18 -10.59 -4.51
CA GLY A 284 -0.84 -11.12 -5.83
C GLY A 284 -0.43 -12.61 -5.82
N GLY A 285 -0.90 -13.42 -4.88
CA GLY A 285 -0.54 -14.84 -4.79
C GLY A 285 0.85 -15.13 -4.18
N LEU A 286 1.47 -14.14 -3.54
CA LEU A 286 2.72 -14.30 -2.78
C LEU A 286 2.59 -15.33 -1.63
N LEU A 287 1.36 -15.53 -1.13
CA LEU A 287 1.01 -16.46 -0.06
C LEU A 287 0.63 -17.87 -0.58
N GLY A 288 0.57 -18.06 -1.91
CA GLY A 288 0.14 -19.29 -2.55
C GLY A 288 -0.46 -19.06 -3.94
N SER A 289 -0.35 -20.04 -4.84
CA SER A 289 -0.81 -19.93 -6.23
C SER A 289 -2.32 -20.06 -6.43
N GLY A 290 -3.07 -20.45 -5.40
CA GLY A 290 -4.52 -20.61 -5.42
C GLY A 290 -5.27 -19.45 -4.73
N PRO A 291 -6.59 -19.33 -4.97
CA PRO A 291 -7.40 -18.34 -4.29
C PRO A 291 -7.51 -18.64 -2.79
N GLN A 292 -7.54 -17.60 -1.98
CA GLN A 292 -7.78 -17.67 -0.54
C GLN A 292 -9.24 -17.38 -0.23
N VAL A 293 -9.71 -17.92 0.89
CA VAL A 293 -11.11 -17.84 1.33
C VAL A 293 -11.14 -17.29 2.75
N THR A 294 -11.92 -16.24 2.97
CA THR A 294 -12.21 -15.69 4.29
C THR A 294 -13.70 -15.59 4.51
N THR A 295 -14.12 -15.64 5.77
CA THR A 295 -15.54 -15.61 6.16
C THR A 295 -15.79 -14.48 7.16
N GLY A 296 -17.02 -13.99 7.15
CA GLY A 296 -17.48 -12.94 8.06
C GLY A 296 -18.98 -12.72 7.90
N ASN A 297 -19.44 -11.52 8.24
CA ASN A 297 -20.83 -11.11 8.08
C ASN A 297 -20.91 -9.67 7.56
N VAL A 298 -22.09 -9.31 7.04
CA VAL A 298 -22.43 -7.92 6.69
C VAL A 298 -22.65 -7.13 7.97
N SER A 299 -21.82 -6.12 8.22
CA SER A 299 -21.88 -5.28 9.42
C SER A 299 -22.59 -3.94 9.18
N SER A 300 -22.75 -3.51 7.93
CA SER A 300 -23.53 -2.33 7.55
C SER A 300 -24.01 -2.43 6.10
N LEU A 301 -25.15 -1.81 5.80
CA LEU A 301 -25.70 -1.70 4.44
C LEU A 301 -25.34 -0.37 3.75
N ILE A 302 -24.47 0.42 4.37
CA ILE A 302 -23.96 1.69 3.84
C ILE A 302 -22.43 1.72 3.99
N GLY A 303 -21.76 2.36 3.04
CA GLY A 303 -20.32 2.53 2.98
C GLY A 303 -19.81 3.76 3.74
N PRO A 304 -18.51 4.11 3.58
CA PRO A 304 -17.93 5.31 4.18
C PRO A 304 -18.67 6.57 3.71
N GLY A 305 -18.92 7.51 4.63
CA GLY A 305 -19.62 8.76 4.30
C GLY A 305 -21.06 8.55 3.82
N ASP A 306 -21.74 7.54 4.36
CA ASP A 306 -23.12 7.16 4.01
C ASP A 306 -23.31 6.76 2.53
N ASP A 307 -22.26 6.27 1.87
CA ASP A 307 -22.35 5.81 0.47
C ASP A 307 -23.27 4.59 0.35
N THR A 308 -24.48 4.82 -0.17
CA THR A 308 -25.52 3.80 -0.33
C THR A 308 -25.19 2.75 -1.39
N ARG A 309 -24.16 2.98 -2.21
CA ARG A 309 -23.69 2.03 -3.23
C ARG A 309 -22.87 0.89 -2.64
N SER A 310 -22.40 1.05 -1.42
CA SER A 310 -21.53 0.09 -0.74
C SER A 310 -22.18 -0.56 0.48
N LEU A 311 -21.68 -1.74 0.83
CA LEU A 311 -21.96 -2.42 2.10
C LEU A 311 -20.64 -2.62 2.86
N GLN A 312 -20.73 -2.80 4.17
CA GLN A 312 -19.61 -3.12 5.04
C GLN A 312 -19.68 -4.59 5.46
N PHE A 313 -18.53 -5.25 5.56
CA PHE A 313 -18.43 -6.62 6.05
C PHE A 313 -17.16 -6.86 6.88
N THR A 314 -17.14 -7.96 7.62
CA THR A 314 -16.11 -8.26 8.63
C THR A 314 -15.08 -9.30 8.21
N ALA A 315 -15.31 -10.01 7.10
CA ALA A 315 -14.35 -11.00 6.61
C ALA A 315 -12.98 -10.34 6.35
N PRO A 316 -11.87 -10.87 6.91
CA PRO A 316 -10.55 -10.29 6.70
C PRO A 316 -10.17 -10.25 5.21
N ILE A 317 -9.66 -9.12 4.74
CA ILE A 317 -9.13 -8.98 3.38
C ILE A 317 -7.79 -8.25 3.39
N GLN A 318 -7.01 -8.37 2.31
CA GLN A 318 -5.74 -7.71 2.10
C GLN A 318 -5.71 -7.10 0.69
N SER A 319 -4.74 -6.24 0.40
CA SER A 319 -4.48 -5.75 -0.96
C SER A 319 -4.38 -6.92 -1.93
N GLY A 320 -5.07 -6.84 -3.07
CA GLY A 320 -5.20 -7.93 -4.04
C GLY A 320 -6.58 -8.61 -4.05
N ASN A 321 -7.36 -8.50 -2.95
CA ASN A 321 -8.75 -8.98 -2.94
C ASN A 321 -9.73 -8.04 -3.66
N SER A 322 -9.34 -6.78 -3.92
CA SER A 322 -10.13 -5.82 -4.72
C SER A 322 -10.60 -6.46 -6.02
N GLY A 323 -11.87 -6.28 -6.34
CA GLY A 323 -12.52 -6.84 -7.52
C GLY A 323 -12.99 -8.28 -7.38
N GLY A 324 -12.68 -8.95 -6.26
CA GLY A 324 -13.18 -10.29 -5.97
C GLY A 324 -14.64 -10.31 -5.51
N PRO A 325 -15.34 -11.46 -5.64
CA PRO A 325 -16.72 -11.57 -5.23
C PRO A 325 -16.86 -11.69 -3.71
N VAL A 326 -17.89 -11.03 -3.18
CA VAL A 326 -18.48 -11.32 -1.87
C VAL A 326 -19.68 -12.22 -2.11
N LEU A 327 -19.64 -13.43 -1.54
CA LEU A 327 -20.63 -14.48 -1.73
C LEU A 327 -21.48 -14.64 -0.46
N ASP A 328 -22.76 -14.98 -0.63
CA ASP A 328 -23.62 -15.37 0.48
C ASP A 328 -23.45 -16.85 0.87
N GLY A 329 -24.27 -17.32 1.81
CA GLY A 329 -24.29 -18.71 2.25
C GLY A 329 -24.69 -19.74 1.17
N ASP A 330 -25.26 -19.34 0.03
CA ASP A 330 -25.53 -20.22 -1.13
C ASP A 330 -24.47 -20.04 -2.23
N GLY A 331 -23.40 -19.27 -1.97
CA GLY A 331 -22.35 -18.99 -2.95
C GLY A 331 -22.79 -18.02 -4.05
N ALA A 332 -23.90 -17.29 -3.89
CA ALA A 332 -24.34 -16.28 -4.83
C ALA A 332 -23.67 -14.92 -4.53
N VAL A 333 -23.33 -14.18 -5.57
CA VAL A 333 -22.67 -12.87 -5.45
C VAL A 333 -23.65 -11.84 -4.86
N VAL A 334 -23.22 -11.22 -3.75
CA VAL A 334 -23.91 -10.14 -3.06
C VAL A 334 -23.14 -8.82 -3.07
N GLY A 335 -21.87 -8.84 -3.49
CA GLY A 335 -21.08 -7.64 -3.72
C GLY A 335 -19.74 -7.91 -4.37
N VAL A 336 -19.01 -6.83 -4.67
CA VAL A 336 -17.65 -6.84 -5.22
C VAL A 336 -16.73 -6.12 -4.23
N VAL A 337 -15.70 -6.82 -3.74
CA VAL A 337 -14.77 -6.29 -2.75
C VAL A 337 -14.14 -4.98 -3.25
N SER A 338 -14.11 -3.96 -2.39
CA SER A 338 -13.52 -2.66 -2.69
C SER A 338 -12.73 -2.19 -1.46
N SER A 339 -11.41 -2.01 -1.60
CA SER A 339 -10.49 -1.67 -0.50
C SER A 339 -10.59 -0.21 0.00
N LYS A 340 -11.79 0.39 -0.01
CA LYS A 340 -12.05 1.82 0.22
C LYS A 340 -11.83 2.32 1.65
N LEU A 341 -11.59 1.46 2.65
CA LEU A 341 -11.26 1.96 3.99
C LEU A 341 -9.77 2.21 4.15
N ASN A 342 -9.44 3.48 4.34
CA ASN A 342 -8.15 3.85 4.86
C ASN A 342 -8.20 3.74 6.40
N ALA A 343 -7.77 2.59 6.94
CA ALA A 343 -7.71 2.34 8.38
C ALA A 343 -6.86 3.38 9.14
N VAL A 344 -5.91 4.02 8.44
CA VAL A 344 -5.08 5.11 8.98
C VAL A 344 -5.89 6.39 9.10
N ARG A 345 -6.73 6.74 8.12
CA ARG A 345 -7.61 7.93 8.18
C ARG A 345 -8.71 7.82 9.24
N VAL A 346 -9.18 6.60 9.53
CA VAL A 346 -10.12 6.38 10.64
C VAL A 346 -9.39 6.49 11.98
N HIS A 347 -8.20 5.90 12.11
CA HIS A 347 -7.37 6.05 13.30
C HIS A 347 -6.96 7.51 13.58
N GLU A 348 -6.64 8.27 12.55
CA GLU A 348 -6.35 9.72 12.62
C GLU A 348 -7.56 10.54 13.12
N MET A 349 -8.79 10.08 12.88
CA MET A 349 -10.02 10.78 13.26
C MET A 349 -10.62 10.30 14.60
N THR A 350 -10.46 9.03 14.94
CA THR A 350 -11.13 8.40 16.09
C THR A 350 -10.17 7.86 17.16
N GLY A 351 -8.86 7.78 16.89
CA GLY A 351 -7.86 7.18 17.79
C GLY A 351 -7.82 5.65 17.76
N ASP A 352 -8.69 5.00 17.00
CA ASP A 352 -8.81 3.53 16.93
C ASP A 352 -8.41 3.01 15.55
N ILE A 353 -7.65 1.91 15.48
CA ILE A 353 -7.39 1.21 14.22
C ILE A 353 -8.56 0.25 13.96
N PRO A 354 -9.41 0.50 12.96
CA PRO A 354 -10.55 -0.37 12.72
C PRO A 354 -10.08 -1.75 12.29
N GLN A 355 -10.45 -2.76 13.07
CA GLN A 355 -10.26 -4.15 12.72
C GLN A 355 -11.53 -4.67 12.05
N ASN A 356 -11.39 -5.50 11.00
CA ASN A 356 -12.52 -6.15 10.33
C ASN A 356 -13.58 -5.15 9.78
N VAL A 357 -13.11 -4.00 9.28
CA VAL A 357 -13.97 -3.03 8.58
C VAL A 357 -13.57 -3.01 7.11
N ASN A 358 -14.35 -3.72 6.30
CA ASN A 358 -14.11 -3.85 4.86
C ASN A 358 -15.35 -3.46 4.08
N PHE A 359 -15.18 -3.07 2.82
CA PHE A 359 -16.27 -2.57 2.00
C PHE A 359 -16.40 -3.35 0.69
N ALA A 360 -17.63 -3.44 0.20
CA ALA A 360 -17.93 -3.99 -1.09
C ALA A 360 -18.95 -3.11 -1.83
N ILE A 361 -18.80 -3.01 -3.14
CA ILE A 361 -19.83 -2.47 -4.03
C ILE A 361 -21.00 -3.46 -4.05
N LYS A 362 -22.23 -2.99 -3.87
CA LYS A 362 -23.41 -3.85 -3.82
C LYS A 362 -23.64 -4.57 -5.16
N ALA A 363 -24.08 -5.83 -5.10
CA ALA A 363 -24.42 -6.60 -6.29
C ALA A 363 -25.46 -5.92 -7.19
N ALA A 364 -26.43 -5.17 -6.62
CA ALA A 364 -27.38 -4.39 -7.42
C ALA A 364 -26.69 -3.40 -8.36
N LEU A 365 -25.66 -2.69 -7.89
CA LEU A 365 -24.94 -1.73 -8.70
C LEU A 365 -24.09 -2.42 -9.77
N ALA A 366 -23.45 -3.55 -9.41
CA ALA A 366 -22.74 -4.39 -10.37
C ALA A 366 -23.66 -4.91 -11.47
N ARG A 367 -24.88 -5.35 -11.12
CA ARG A 367 -25.89 -5.78 -12.09
C ARG A 367 -26.34 -4.64 -12.99
N SER A 368 -26.66 -3.47 -12.44
CA SER A 368 -27.02 -2.30 -13.26
C SER A 368 -25.90 -1.86 -14.21
N PHE A 369 -24.63 -1.99 -13.78
CA PHE A 369 -23.48 -1.77 -14.64
C PHE A 369 -23.44 -2.78 -15.81
N LEU A 370 -23.69 -4.06 -15.56
CA LEU A 370 -23.75 -5.11 -16.59
C LEU A 370 -24.94 -4.92 -17.55
N ASP A 371 -26.12 -4.58 -17.01
CA ASP A 371 -27.31 -4.27 -17.79
C ASP A 371 -27.06 -3.08 -18.74
N ALA A 372 -26.36 -2.04 -18.27
CA ALA A 372 -26.06 -0.85 -19.06
C ALA A 372 -25.12 -1.12 -20.25
N VAL A 373 -24.27 -2.14 -20.15
CA VAL A 373 -23.37 -2.58 -21.25
C VAL A 373 -23.95 -3.73 -22.06
N GLY A 374 -25.17 -4.18 -21.76
CA GLY A 374 -25.87 -5.23 -22.49
C GLY A 374 -25.28 -6.63 -22.29
N VAL A 375 -24.69 -6.91 -21.12
CA VAL A 375 -24.15 -8.23 -20.78
C VAL A 375 -25.02 -8.89 -19.74
N ASP A 376 -25.66 -9.99 -20.13
CA ASP A 376 -26.46 -10.79 -19.20
C ASP A 376 -25.57 -11.49 -18.17
N CYS A 377 -25.99 -11.47 -16.90
CA CYS A 377 -25.37 -12.25 -15.85
C CYS A 377 -26.32 -13.33 -15.36
N GLN A 378 -25.79 -14.51 -15.01
CA GLN A 378 -26.61 -15.52 -14.37
C GLN A 378 -27.04 -15.06 -12.99
N SER A 379 -28.31 -15.22 -12.68
CA SER A 379 -28.83 -14.95 -11.35
C SER A 379 -29.77 -16.04 -10.85
N ARG A 380 -29.89 -16.16 -9.52
CA ARG A 380 -30.70 -17.19 -8.87
C ARG A 380 -31.34 -16.66 -7.60
N ALA A 381 -32.56 -17.11 -7.32
CA ALA A 381 -33.24 -16.89 -6.05
C ALA A 381 -32.44 -17.49 -4.87
N PRO A 382 -32.49 -16.90 -3.66
CA PRO A 382 -31.77 -17.43 -2.50
C PRO A 382 -32.19 -18.87 -2.17
N ARG A 383 -31.22 -19.76 -1.92
CA ARG A 383 -31.45 -21.14 -1.47
C ARG A 383 -30.91 -21.39 -0.06
N SER A 384 -31.03 -22.62 0.41
CA SER A 384 -30.41 -23.06 1.66
C SER A 384 -28.90 -22.88 1.63
N ALA A 385 -28.33 -22.49 2.77
CA ALA A 385 -26.89 -22.33 2.89
C ALA A 385 -26.15 -23.65 2.63
N ARG A 386 -25.03 -23.55 1.91
CA ARG A 386 -24.10 -24.63 1.56
C ARG A 386 -22.85 -24.51 2.43
N GLY A 387 -22.02 -25.55 2.44
CA GLY A 387 -20.78 -25.53 3.19
C GLY A 387 -19.75 -24.57 2.58
N THR A 388 -19.03 -23.80 3.40
CA THR A 388 -17.98 -22.87 2.92
C THR A 388 -16.94 -23.58 2.04
N ALA A 389 -16.58 -24.82 2.35
CA ALA A 389 -15.64 -25.61 1.55
C ALA A 389 -16.17 -25.96 0.16
N GLU A 390 -17.48 -26.19 0.03
CA GLU A 390 -18.14 -26.45 -1.24
C GLU A 390 -18.14 -25.19 -2.11
N ILE A 391 -18.57 -24.06 -1.53
CA ILE A 391 -18.59 -22.75 -2.19
C ILE A 391 -17.16 -22.34 -2.61
N ALA A 392 -16.17 -22.55 -1.75
CA ALA A 392 -14.77 -22.31 -2.05
C ALA A 392 -14.25 -23.18 -3.21
N THR A 393 -14.72 -24.42 -3.31
CA THR A 393 -14.35 -25.33 -4.39
C THR A 393 -14.93 -24.87 -5.72
N GLU A 394 -16.21 -24.50 -5.74
CA GLU A 394 -16.89 -23.92 -6.90
C GLU A 394 -16.26 -22.58 -7.33
N ALA A 395 -15.95 -21.71 -6.37
CA ALA A 395 -15.36 -20.40 -6.65
C ALA A 395 -13.98 -20.47 -7.32
N ARG A 396 -13.23 -21.57 -7.17
CA ARG A 396 -11.96 -21.77 -7.89
C ARG A 396 -12.12 -21.85 -9.41
N ASP A 397 -13.31 -22.17 -9.88
CA ASP A 397 -13.61 -22.32 -11.30
C ASP A 397 -13.98 -20.99 -11.98
N PHE A 398 -14.34 -19.96 -11.20
CA PHE A 398 -14.73 -18.65 -11.72
C PHE A 398 -13.93 -17.46 -11.16
N VAL A 399 -13.21 -17.58 -10.04
CA VAL A 399 -12.38 -16.51 -9.47
C VAL A 399 -10.96 -16.55 -10.05
N VAL A 400 -10.45 -15.38 -10.44
CA VAL A 400 -9.19 -15.25 -11.17
C VAL A 400 -8.32 -14.16 -10.55
N LYS A 401 -7.01 -14.33 -10.64
CA LYS A 401 -6.07 -13.24 -10.38
C LYS A 401 -5.99 -12.38 -11.64
N ILE A 402 -6.13 -11.07 -11.47
CA ILE A 402 -5.85 -10.09 -12.53
C ILE A 402 -4.42 -9.58 -12.33
N GLU A 403 -3.58 -9.72 -13.35
CA GLU A 403 -2.22 -9.21 -13.42
C GLU A 403 -2.17 -8.15 -14.51
N CYS A 404 -1.91 -6.90 -14.13
CA CYS A 404 -1.75 -5.79 -15.05
C CYS A 404 -0.26 -5.50 -15.22
N GLN A 405 0.15 -5.14 -16.42
CA GLN A 405 1.51 -4.70 -16.75
C GLN A 405 1.40 -3.32 -17.41
N GLY A 406 2.18 -2.34 -16.96
CA GLY A 406 2.21 -0.97 -17.48
C GLY A 406 3.46 -0.61 -18.25
#